data_AF-A0A524NU64-F1
#
_entry.id   AF-A0A524NU64-F1
#
_cell.length_a   1.000
_cell.length_b   1.000
_cell.length_c   1.000
_cell.angle_alpha   90.00
_cell.angle_beta   90.00
_cell.angle_gamma   90.00
#
_symmetry.space_group_name_H-M   'P 1'
#
loop_
_entity.id
_entity.type
_entity.pdbx_description
1 polymer ?
#
loop_
_entity_poly.entity_id
_entity_poly.type
_entity_poly.pdbx_seq_one_letter_code
_entity_poly.pdbx_strand_id
1 'polypeptide(L)' 'MARTGKKTIAIQIVSTEDLEEIIEYANKRADAAGIRLTVDYTHDVGLKLIIAGPKDKINLFEHQIRDFLHGEEETSA' A
#
# COMPACT_ATOMS: atom_id res chain seq x y z
N MET A 1 19.88 7.78 15.13
CA MET A 1 18.71 8.49 14.59
C MET A 1 17.99 7.57 13.62
N ALA A 2 16.74 7.18 13.92
CA ALA A 2 15.94 6.43 12.95
C ALA A 2 15.75 7.31 11.71
N ARG A 3 16.21 6.84 10.54
CA ARG A 3 16.02 7.58 9.28
C ARG A 3 14.54 7.51 8.94
N THR A 4 13.80 8.57 9.24
CA THR A 4 12.43 8.73 8.78
C THR A 4 12.44 9.04 7.29
N GLY A 5 11.36 8.67 6.60
CA GLY A 5 11.20 8.88 5.17
C GLY A 5 9.74 9.02 4.80
N LYS A 6 9.51 9.33 3.53
CA LYS A 6 8.21 9.32 2.88
C LYS A 6 8.33 8.53 1.58
N LYS A 7 7.33 7.71 1.27
CA LYS A 7 7.25 6.96 0.02
C LYS A 7 5.83 7.00 -0.52
N THR A 8 5.72 6.98 -1.85
CA THR A 8 4.44 6.91 -2.54
C THR A 8 4.42 5.65 -3.39
N ILE A 9 3.38 4.84 -3.22
CA ILE A 9 3.10 3.66 -4.03
C ILE A 9 1.87 4.02 -4.87
N ALA A 10 2.00 3.93 -6.20
CA ALA A 10 0.90 4.10 -7.12
C ALA A 10 0.43 2.72 -7.58
N ILE A 11 -0.86 2.48 -7.46
CA ILE A 11 -1.53 1.22 -7.77
C ILE A 11 -2.58 1.51 -8.83
N GLN A 12 -2.46 0.84 -9.97
CA GLN A 12 -3.53 0.81 -10.96
C GLN A 12 -4.57 -0.19 -10.48
N ILE A 13 -5.79 0.28 -10.28
CA ILE A 13 -6.89 -0.55 -9.83
C ILE A 13 -7.86 -0.74 -10.97
N VAL A 14 -8.23 -2.00 -11.20
CA VAL A 14 -9.08 -2.41 -12.32
C VAL A 14 -10.55 -2.48 -11.92
N SER A 15 -10.85 -2.75 -10.64
CA SER A 15 -12.21 -2.80 -10.10
C SER A 15 -12.38 -2.05 -8.76
N THR A 16 -13.60 -1.61 -8.46
CA THR A 16 -13.91 -0.94 -7.19
C THR A 16 -13.92 -1.89 -5.98
N GLU A 17 -14.09 -3.20 -6.20
CA GLU A 17 -14.07 -4.19 -5.12
C GLU A 17 -12.63 -4.36 -4.60
N ASP A 18 -11.65 -4.47 -5.51
CA ASP A 18 -10.24 -4.54 -5.16
C ASP A 18 -9.75 -3.27 -4.44
N LEU A 19 -10.34 -2.10 -4.77
CA LEU A 19 -10.00 -0.83 -4.13
C LEU A 19 -10.23 -0.88 -2.62
N GLU A 20 -11.40 -1.33 -2.18
CA GLU A 20 -11.73 -1.37 -0.75
C GLU A 20 -10.84 -2.37 -0.01
N GLU A 21 -10.59 -3.53 -0.61
CA GLU A 21 -9.75 -4.56 -0.03
C GLU A 21 -8.29 -4.10 0.13
N ILE A 22 -7.72 -3.48 -0.92
CA ILE A 22 -6.36 -2.94 -0.89
C ILE A 22 -6.26 -1.83 0.18
N ILE A 23 -7.26 -0.96 0.30
CA ILE A 23 -7.29 0.10 1.30
C ILE A 23 -7.36 -0.49 2.71
N GLU A 24 -8.24 -1.47 2.95
CA GLU A 24 -8.38 -2.11 4.26
C GLU A 24 -7.08 -2.81 4.66
N TYR A 25 -6.50 -3.60 3.74
CA TYR A 25 -5.22 -4.27 3.95
C TYR A 25 -4.10 -3.27 4.25
N ALA A 26 -4.01 -2.19 3.48
CA ALA A 26 -3.02 -1.14 3.67
C ALA A 26 -3.16 -0.44 5.03
N ASN A 27 -4.37 -0.10 5.47
CA ASN A 27 -4.59 0.50 6.78
C ASN A 27 -4.16 -0.45 7.91
N LYS A 28 -4.57 -1.72 7.85
CA LYS A 28 -4.21 -2.73 8.85
C LYS A 28 -2.70 -2.93 8.97
N ARG A 29 -1.98 -2.96 7.85
CA ARG A 29 -0.51 -3.07 7.84
C ARG A 29 0.16 -1.80 8.34
N ALA A 30 -0.37 -0.63 8.01
CA ALA A 30 0.18 0.64 8.46
C ALA A 30 0.06 0.80 9.99
N ASP A 31 -1.09 0.46 10.55
CA ASP A 31 -1.33 0.48 11.99
C ASP A 31 -0.44 -0.51 12.73
N ALA A 32 -0.34 -1.75 12.23
CA ALA A 32 0.55 -2.77 12.80
C ALA A 32 2.02 -2.36 12.77
N ALA A 33 2.45 -1.66 11.73
CA ALA A 33 3.80 -1.12 11.62
C ALA A 33 3.99 0.17 12.43
N GLY A 34 2.93 0.87 12.83
CA GLY A 34 3.01 2.19 13.44
C GLY A 34 3.60 3.25 12.50
N ILE A 35 3.17 3.21 11.23
CA ILE A 35 3.52 4.20 10.19
C ILE A 35 2.28 4.99 9.80
N ARG A 36 2.47 6.22 9.36
CA ARG A 36 1.36 7.05 8.85
C ARG A 36 1.09 6.68 7.40
N LEU A 37 -0.15 6.28 7.11
CA LEU A 37 -0.66 6.08 5.77
C LEU A 37 -1.61 7.22 5.40
N THR A 38 -1.53 7.68 4.17
CA THR A 38 -2.50 8.57 3.55
C THR A 38 -2.90 7.95 2.22
N VAL A 39 -4.19 7.75 2.05
CA VAL A 39 -4.79 7.11 0.89
C VAL A 39 -5.38 8.22 0.02
N ASP A 40 -5.01 8.25 -1.25
CA ASP A 40 -5.53 9.19 -2.23
C ASP A 40 -5.98 8.41 -3.46
N TYR A 41 -7.27 8.43 -3.75
CA TYR A 41 -7.86 7.74 -4.90
C TYR A 41 -8.43 8.76 -5.87
N THR A 42 -8.04 8.63 -7.13
CA THR A 42 -8.58 9.41 -8.24
C THR A 42 -8.93 8.46 -9.38
N HIS A 43 -10.10 8.62 -9.98
CA HIS A 43 -10.54 7.76 -11.08
C HIS A 43 -9.53 7.73 -12.25
N ASP A 44 -8.86 8.87 -12.51
CA ASP A 44 -7.93 9.02 -13.64
C ASP A 44 -6.53 8.44 -13.37
N VAL A 45 -6.08 8.41 -12.11
CA VAL A 45 -4.68 8.04 -11.76
C VAL A 45 -4.61 6.73 -10.97
N GLY A 46 -5.74 6.23 -10.48
CA GLY A 46 -5.83 5.07 -9.60
C GLY A 46 -5.60 5.41 -8.13
N LEU A 47 -5.17 4.40 -7.37
CA LEU A 47 -4.94 4.48 -5.93
C LEU A 47 -3.49 4.88 -5.64
N LYS A 48 -3.30 5.88 -4.77
CA LYS A 48 -2.00 6.28 -4.25
C LYS A 48 -1.96 6.05 -2.75
N LEU A 49 -0.98 5.28 -2.32
CA LEU A 49 -0.66 5.06 -0.92
C LEU A 49 0.59 5.88 -0.57
N ILE A 50 0.41 6.89 0.27
CA ILE A 50 1.47 7.77 0.74
C ILE A 50 1.82 7.39 2.16
N ILE A 51 3.05 6.89 2.37
CA ILE A 51 3.49 6.36 3.66
C ILE A 51 4.59 7.24 4.24
N ALA A 52 4.52 7.53 5.53
CA ALA A 52 5.55 8.26 6.28
C ALA A 52 5.88 7.55 7.60
N GLY A 53 7.17 7.40 7.90
CA GLY A 53 7.64 6.64 9.07
C GLY A 53 9.11 6.24 8.98
N PRO A 54 9.57 5.31 9.84
CA PRO A 54 10.91 4.72 9.76
C PRO A 54 11.12 3.99 8.43
N LYS A 55 12.26 4.22 7.77
CA LYS A 55 12.53 3.66 6.42
C LYS A 55 12.46 2.14 6.34
N ASP A 56 12.92 1.44 7.37
CA ASP A 56 12.84 -0.02 7.49
C ASP A 56 11.38 -0.50 7.43
N LYS A 57 10.49 0.16 8.15
CA LYS A 57 9.06 -0.15 8.17
C LYS A 57 8.36 0.22 6.87
N ILE A 58 8.74 1.34 6.25
CA ILE A 58 8.22 1.73 4.93
C ILE A 58 8.57 0.67 3.89
N ASN A 59 9.81 0.18 3.88
CA ASN A 59 10.24 -0.84 2.93
C ASN A 59 9.50 -2.16 3.17
N LEU A 60 9.35 -2.58 4.42
CA LEU A 60 8.58 -3.78 4.75
C LEU A 60 7.11 -3.65 4.31
N PHE A 61 6.49 -2.50 4.58
CA PHE A 61 5.13 -2.21 4.15
C PHE A 61 4.99 -2.27 2.63
N GLU A 62 5.91 -1.66 1.88
CA GLU A 62 5.89 -1.72 0.43
C GLU A 62 5.96 -3.16 -0.10
N HIS A 63 6.86 -3.98 0.43
CA HIS A 63 6.95 -5.39 0.05
C HIS A 63 5.62 -6.11 0.31
N GLN A 64 5.01 -5.91 1.48
CA GLN A 64 3.72 -6.52 1.81
C GLN A 64 2.58 -6.08 0.89
N ILE A 65 2.55 -4.82 0.45
CA ILE A 65 1.55 -4.33 -0.50
C ILE A 65 1.78 -4.94 -1.88
N ARG A 66 3.03 -5.00 -2.36
CA ARG A 66 3.33 -5.61 -3.66
C ARG A 66 3.02 -7.10 -3.68
N ASP A 67 3.35 -7.82 -2.61
CA ASP A 67 3.05 -9.25 -2.49
C ASP A 67 1.54 -9.50 -2.46
N PHE A 68 0.76 -8.60 -1.82
CA PHE A 68 -0.71 -8.67 -1.85
C PHE A 68 -1.26 -8.47 -3.27
N LEU A 69 -0.74 -7.49 -4.00
CA LEU A 69 -1.17 -7.19 -5.37
C LEU A 69 -0.77 -8.29 -6.38
N HIS A 70 0.41 -8.90 -6.22
CA HIS A 70 0.88 -9.98 -7.11
C HIS A 70 0.34 -11.35 -6.70
N GLY A 71 0.03 -11.57 -5.42
CA GLY A 71 -0.53 -12.82 -4.92
C GLY A 71 -1.89 -13.18 -5.52
N GLU A 72 -2.62 -12.20 -6.05
CA GLU A 72 -3.85 -12.45 -6.82
C GLU A 72 -3.59 -12.97 -8.25
N GLU A 73 -2.40 -12.75 -8.83
CA GLU A 73 -2.08 -13.20 -10.19
C GLU A 73 -1.76 -14.71 -10.29
N GLU A 74 -1.36 -15.37 -9.19
CA GLU A 74 -0.90 -16.77 -9.23
C GLU A 74 -2.00 -17.84 -9.12
N THR A 75 -3.28 -17.46 -8.99
CA THR A 75 -4.41 -18.42 -8.89
C THR A 75 -5.18 -18.62 -10.21
N SER A 76 -4.51 -18.42 -11.36
CA SER A 76 -5.12 -18.58 -12.69
C SER A 76 -4.16 -19.18 -13.74
N ALA A 77 -3.35 -20.17 -13.34
CA ALA A 77 -2.54 -20.96 -14.28
C ALA A 77 -2.78 -22.47 -14.11
#